data_AF-A0A2M8CYS0-F1
#
_entry.id   AF-A0A2M8CYS0-F1
#
_cell.length_a   1.000
_cell.length_b   1.000
_cell.length_c   1.000
_cell.angle_alpha   90.00
_cell.angle_beta   90.00
_cell.angle_gamma   90.00
#
_symmetry.space_group_name_H-M   'P 1'
#
loop_
_entity.id
_entity.type
_entity.pdbx_description
1 polymer ?
#
loop_
_entity_poly.entity_id
_entity_poly.type
_entity_poly.pdbx_seq_one_letter_code
_entity_poly.pdbx_strand_id
1 'polypeptide(L)'
;MDYDVRRTRTLRDIQARQFAFLKHGNASLTKRVQDGKIIEGHGDLRPEHIYLVKPEPVIIDCIEFNRDLRLVDMADELSFLQMMCTSFGNEDAGRRIFDIYRRKTGDRPSTALIAFYAGFRAVTRARLALRHMQDVPDADPVKWNRKLQQFLDLAQMYGDRQEESR
;
A
#
# COMPACT_ATOMS: atom_id res chain seq x y z
N MET A 1 22.89 5.54 18.13
CA MET A 1 23.64 4.50 17.41
C MET A 1 22.82 3.23 17.20
N ASP A 2 22.07 2.73 18.19
CA ASP A 2 21.22 1.50 18.06
C ASP A 2 19.98 1.66 17.14
N TYR A 3 19.42 2.88 17.06
CA TYR A 3 18.24 3.18 16.23
C TYR A 3 18.49 3.02 14.72
N ASP A 4 19.68 3.39 14.26
CA ASP A 4 20.04 3.38 12.83
C ASP A 4 20.32 1.96 12.32
N VAL A 5 20.90 1.11 13.19
CA VAL A 5 21.16 -0.30 12.90
C VAL A 5 19.85 -1.10 12.77
N ARG A 6 18.91 -0.91 13.70
CA ARG A 6 17.60 -1.58 13.66
C ARG A 6 16.82 -1.21 12.40
N ARG A 7 16.75 0.09 12.08
CA ARG A 7 16.09 0.59 10.88
C ARG A 7 16.71 0.02 9.60
N THR A 8 18.04 -0.01 9.53
CA THR A 8 18.76 -0.59 8.40
C THR A 8 18.45 -2.08 8.22
N ARG A 9 18.37 -2.84 9.32
CA ARG A 9 17.97 -4.25 9.30
C ARG A 9 16.54 -4.42 8.79
N THR A 10 15.57 -3.69 9.36
CA THR A 10 14.17 -3.71 8.92
C THR A 10 14.02 -3.43 7.43
N LEU A 11 14.73 -2.42 6.90
CA LEU A 11 14.72 -2.11 5.47
C LEU A 11 15.26 -3.25 4.61
N ARG A 12 16.35 -3.91 5.03
CA ARG A 12 16.91 -5.07 4.33
C ARG A 12 15.94 -6.24 4.34
N ASP A 13 15.27 -6.50 5.46
CA ASP A 13 14.31 -7.58 5.59
C ASP A 13 13.08 -7.34 4.70
N ILE A 14 12.51 -6.13 4.72
CA ILE A 14 11.42 -5.71 3.82
C ILE A 14 11.86 -5.87 2.35
N GLN A 15 13.04 -5.37 2.00
CA GLN A 15 13.57 -5.46 0.64
C GLN A 15 13.70 -6.93 0.21
N ALA A 16 14.35 -7.76 1.02
CA ALA A 16 14.56 -9.17 0.70
C ALA A 16 13.24 -9.89 0.41
N ARG A 17 12.18 -9.62 1.18
CA ARG A 17 10.85 -10.21 1.00
C ARG A 17 10.14 -9.75 -0.27
N GLN A 18 10.24 -8.46 -0.58
CA GLN A 18 9.68 -7.89 -1.81
C GLN A 18 10.36 -8.48 -3.04
N PHE A 19 11.70 -8.58 -3.03
CA PHE A 19 12.46 -9.22 -4.10
C PHE A 19 12.18 -10.73 -4.20
N ALA A 20 12.03 -11.42 -3.08
CA ALA A 20 11.65 -12.83 -3.07
C ALA A 20 10.24 -13.02 -3.64
N PHE A 21 9.29 -12.12 -3.39
CA PHE A 21 7.98 -12.16 -4.05
C PHE A 21 8.12 -11.97 -5.54
N LEU A 22 8.86 -10.97 -6.02
CA LEU A 22 9.04 -10.75 -7.46
C LEU A 22 9.67 -11.96 -8.16
N LYS A 23 10.66 -12.61 -7.53
CA LYS A 23 11.34 -13.79 -8.07
C LYS A 23 10.41 -15.00 -8.22
N HIS A 24 9.48 -15.20 -7.27
CA HIS A 24 8.64 -16.41 -7.21
C HIS A 24 7.17 -16.19 -7.63
N GLY A 25 6.71 -14.94 -7.56
CA GLY A 25 5.33 -14.51 -7.79
C GLY A 25 5.05 -13.98 -9.19
N ASN A 26 6.04 -14.05 -10.10
CA ASN A 26 5.92 -13.52 -11.47
C ASN A 26 4.69 -14.08 -12.22
N ALA A 27 4.37 -15.35 -12.03
CA ALA A 27 3.16 -15.95 -12.61
C ALA A 27 1.87 -15.29 -12.13
N SER A 28 1.78 -14.95 -10.83
CA SER A 28 0.60 -14.29 -10.27
C SER A 28 0.44 -12.87 -10.83
N LEU A 29 1.53 -12.10 -10.92
CA LEU A 29 1.54 -10.75 -11.50
C LEU A 29 1.22 -10.78 -13.00
N THR A 30 1.80 -11.72 -13.74
CA THR A 30 1.51 -11.90 -15.17
C THR A 30 0.03 -12.24 -15.39
N LYS A 31 -0.54 -13.10 -14.54
CA LYS A 31 -1.96 -13.43 -14.58
C LYS A 31 -2.84 -12.21 -14.34
N ARG A 32 -2.46 -11.27 -13.45
CA ARG A 32 -3.20 -10.00 -13.27
C ARG A 32 -3.31 -9.23 -14.58
N VAL A 33 -2.21 -9.15 -15.34
CA VAL A 33 -2.19 -8.48 -16.64
C VAL A 33 -3.08 -9.22 -17.65
N GLN A 34 -2.93 -10.54 -17.77
CA GLN A 34 -3.70 -11.37 -18.70
C GLN A 34 -5.21 -11.34 -18.42
N ASP A 35 -5.60 -11.28 -17.15
CA ASP A 35 -7.00 -11.21 -16.72
C ASP A 35 -7.56 -9.78 -16.78
N GLY A 36 -6.84 -8.82 -17.39
CA GLY A 36 -7.29 -7.44 -17.56
C GLY A 36 -7.45 -6.67 -16.25
N LYS A 37 -6.63 -6.97 -15.23
CA LYS A 37 -6.75 -6.36 -13.89
C LYS A 37 -6.04 -5.02 -13.75
N ILE A 38 -5.30 -4.60 -14.77
CA ILE A 38 -4.68 -3.27 -14.84
C ILE A 38 -5.72 -2.29 -15.40
N ILE A 39 -6.06 -1.29 -14.61
CA ILE A 39 -7.04 -0.27 -14.94
C ILE A 39 -6.44 1.13 -14.81
N GLU A 40 -7.13 2.13 -15.34
CA GLU A 40 -6.88 3.53 -14.97
C GLU A 40 -7.64 3.81 -13.66
N GLY A 41 -6.95 3.60 -12.55
CA GLY A 41 -7.44 3.81 -11.19
C GLY A 41 -7.17 5.21 -10.66
N HIS A 42 -7.19 5.37 -9.34
CA HIS A 42 -6.97 6.65 -8.69
C HIS A 42 -5.47 6.97 -8.52
N GLY A 43 -4.65 5.94 -8.30
CA GLY A 43 -3.19 6.04 -8.15
C GLY A 43 -2.69 6.41 -6.75
N ASP A 44 -3.56 6.96 -5.90
CA ASP A 44 -3.32 7.31 -4.49
C ASP A 44 -4.64 7.25 -3.69
N LEU A 45 -5.44 6.19 -3.88
CA LEU A 45 -6.71 6.03 -3.17
C LEU A 45 -6.48 5.80 -1.68
N ARG A 46 -6.85 6.78 -0.84
CA ARG A 46 -6.75 6.71 0.61
C ARG A 46 -8.10 7.02 1.26
N PRO A 47 -8.34 6.63 2.52
CA PRO A 47 -9.59 6.94 3.22
C PRO A 47 -9.92 8.44 3.24
N GLU A 48 -8.90 9.30 3.34
CA GLU A 48 -9.05 10.75 3.33
C GLU A 48 -9.65 11.28 2.00
N HIS A 49 -9.58 10.50 0.92
CA HIS A 49 -10.08 10.85 -0.41
C HIS A 49 -11.49 10.31 -0.68
N ILE A 50 -12.11 9.67 0.32
CA ILE A 50 -13.45 9.09 0.21
C ILE A 50 -14.40 9.91 1.08
N TYR A 51 -15.23 10.73 0.45
CA TYR A 51 -16.24 11.54 1.11
C TYR A 51 -17.57 10.78 1.20
N LEU A 52 -17.96 10.40 2.42
CA LEU A 52 -19.20 9.65 2.68
C LEU A 52 -20.41 10.59 2.73
N VAL A 53 -20.80 11.11 1.57
CA VAL A 53 -22.01 11.93 1.38
C VAL A 53 -23.18 11.09 0.87
N LYS A 54 -24.40 11.63 0.96
CA LYS A 54 -25.60 11.03 0.37
C LYS A 54 -25.85 11.63 -1.03
N PRO A 55 -26.42 10.87 -1.98
CA PRO A 55 -26.87 9.48 -1.86
C PRO A 55 -25.74 8.44 -1.96
N GLU A 56 -24.61 8.81 -2.54
CA GLU A 56 -23.48 7.92 -2.80
C GLU A 56 -22.15 8.60 -2.39
N PRO A 57 -21.15 7.81 -1.95
CA PRO A 57 -19.85 8.35 -1.61
C PRO A 57 -19.16 8.93 -2.85
N VAL A 58 -18.39 9.99 -2.64
CA VAL A 58 -17.61 10.65 -3.70
C VAL A 58 -16.13 10.38 -3.45
N ILE A 59 -15.41 9.99 -4.49
CA ILE A 59 -13.96 9.81 -4.47
C ILE A 59 -13.32 11.05 -5.13
N ILE A 60 -12.38 11.69 -4.44
CA ILE A 60 -11.76 12.97 -4.85
C ILE A 60 -10.23 12.84 -4.86
N ASP A 61 -9.53 13.88 -5.35
CA ASP A 61 -8.06 13.97 -5.29
C ASP A 61 -7.31 12.83 -6.05
N CYS A 62 -7.90 12.41 -7.17
CA CYS A 62 -7.26 11.49 -8.12
C CYS A 62 -5.97 12.10 -8.68
N ILE A 63 -4.93 11.28 -8.96
CA ILE A 63 -3.70 11.79 -9.58
C ILE A 63 -4.01 12.19 -11.01
N GLU A 64 -4.19 13.48 -11.31
CA GLU A 64 -4.56 13.93 -12.68
C GLU A 64 -3.36 14.10 -13.61
N PHE A 65 -2.20 14.50 -13.07
CA PHE A 65 -1.05 14.99 -13.83
C PHE A 65 -0.17 13.90 -14.48
N ASN A 66 -0.31 12.64 -14.07
CA ASN A 66 0.49 11.54 -14.61
C ASN A 66 -0.34 10.26 -14.72
N ARG A 67 -0.66 9.88 -15.95
CA ARG A 67 -1.43 8.67 -16.27
C ARG A 67 -0.73 7.39 -15.82
N ASP A 68 0.60 7.32 -15.90
CA ASP A 68 1.34 6.12 -15.52
C ASP A 68 1.22 5.82 -14.01
N LEU A 69 0.97 6.85 -13.20
CA LEU A 69 0.67 6.68 -11.77
C LEU A 69 -0.76 6.18 -11.51
N ARG A 70 -1.68 6.36 -12.46
CA ARG A 70 -3.06 5.84 -12.41
C ARG A 70 -3.20 4.45 -13.02
N LEU A 71 -2.28 4.02 -13.87
CA LEU A 71 -2.28 2.66 -14.42
C LEU A 71 -1.85 1.66 -13.36
N VAL A 72 -2.82 1.12 -12.62
CA VAL A 72 -2.60 0.27 -11.46
C VAL A 72 -3.35 -1.04 -11.57
N ASP A 73 -2.85 -2.05 -10.87
CA ASP A 73 -3.63 -3.25 -10.60
C ASP A 73 -4.74 -2.92 -9.59
N MET A 74 -6.00 -3.32 -9.86
CA MET A 74 -7.11 -3.16 -8.91
C MET A 74 -6.79 -3.72 -7.50
N ALA A 75 -6.06 -4.83 -7.43
CA ALA A 75 -5.66 -5.42 -6.14
C ALA A 75 -4.61 -4.56 -5.43
N ASP A 76 -3.71 -3.88 -6.16
CA ASP A 76 -2.74 -2.96 -5.58
C ASP A 76 -3.45 -1.74 -4.98
N GLU A 77 -4.38 -1.14 -5.73
CA GLU A 77 -5.15 0.01 -5.26
C GLU A 77 -5.98 -0.30 -4.01
N LEU A 78 -6.66 -1.45 -3.99
CA LEU A 78 -7.42 -1.87 -2.80
C LEU A 78 -6.52 -2.30 -1.63
N SER A 79 -5.36 -2.91 -1.90
CA SER A 79 -4.38 -3.24 -0.85
C SER A 79 -3.81 -1.97 -0.22
N PHE A 80 -3.59 -0.94 -1.04
CA PHE A 80 -3.16 0.37 -0.57
C PHE A 80 -4.22 1.02 0.32
N LEU A 81 -5.48 1.06 -0.12
CA LEU A 81 -6.59 1.58 0.67
C LEU A 81 -6.72 0.83 2.00
N GLN A 82 -6.63 -0.50 1.98
CA GLN A 82 -6.67 -1.31 3.20
C GLN A 82 -5.51 -1.00 4.14
N MET A 83 -4.28 -0.89 3.63
CA MET A 83 -3.09 -0.53 4.42
C MET A 83 -3.24 0.86 5.05
N MET A 84 -3.79 1.83 4.30
CA MET A 84 -4.06 3.16 4.82
C MET A 84 -5.13 3.14 5.92
N CYS A 85 -6.22 2.37 5.77
CA CYS A 85 -7.20 2.16 6.85
C CYS A 85 -6.54 1.58 8.11
N THR A 86 -5.65 0.59 7.97
CA THR A 86 -4.87 0.03 9.08
C THR A 86 -4.00 1.11 9.75
N SER A 87 -3.39 2.01 8.97
CA SER A 87 -2.60 3.13 9.51
C SER A 87 -3.43 4.10 10.36
N PHE A 88 -4.74 4.18 10.13
CA PHE A 88 -5.69 4.94 10.95
C PHE A 88 -6.32 4.13 12.09
N GLY A 89 -5.86 2.89 12.33
CA GLY A 89 -6.39 2.01 13.37
C GLY A 89 -7.70 1.33 13.02
N ASN A 90 -8.09 1.29 11.74
CA ASN A 90 -9.35 0.70 11.28
C ASN A 90 -9.15 -0.31 10.15
N GLU A 91 -8.40 -1.38 10.42
CA GLU A 91 -8.15 -2.46 9.45
C GLU A 91 -9.45 -3.09 8.90
N ASP A 92 -10.48 -3.17 9.74
CA ASP A 92 -11.77 -3.77 9.40
C ASP A 92 -12.48 -3.02 8.26
N ALA A 93 -12.41 -1.69 8.21
CA ALA A 93 -13.00 -0.91 7.12
C ALA A 93 -12.38 -1.27 5.77
N GLY A 94 -11.05 -1.31 5.70
CA GLY A 94 -10.31 -1.71 4.50
C GLY A 94 -10.62 -3.13 4.06
N ARG A 95 -10.61 -4.09 5.01
CA ARG A 95 -10.93 -5.49 4.74
C ARG A 95 -12.35 -5.65 4.18
N ARG A 96 -13.34 -4.96 4.73
CA ARG A 96 -14.74 -5.01 4.25
C ARG A 96 -14.88 -4.53 2.81
N ILE A 97 -14.19 -3.45 2.44
CA ILE A 97 -14.20 -2.93 1.06
C ILE A 97 -13.61 -3.98 0.11
N PHE A 98 -12.46 -4.56 0.45
CA PHE A 98 -11.82 -5.60 -0.36
C PHE A 98 -12.72 -6.84 -0.49
N ASP A 99 -13.37 -7.27 0.59
CA ASP A 99 -14.28 -8.41 0.56
C ASP A 99 -15.54 -8.16 -0.29
N ILE A 100 -16.07 -6.93 -0.29
CA ILE A 100 -17.15 -6.54 -1.19
C ILE A 100 -16.69 -6.62 -2.64
N TYR A 101 -15.50 -6.11 -2.95
CA TYR A 101 -14.89 -6.22 -4.28
C TYR A 101 -14.83 -7.68 -4.73
N ARG A 102 -14.24 -8.57 -3.90
CA ARG A 102 -14.13 -10.01 -4.19
C ARG A 102 -15.49 -10.65 -4.49
N ARG A 103 -16.53 -10.31 -3.73
CA ARG A 103 -17.89 -10.83 -3.94
C ARG A 103 -18.54 -10.29 -5.22
N LYS A 104 -18.31 -9.02 -5.56
CA LYS A 104 -18.94 -8.36 -6.71
C LYS A 104 -18.27 -8.70 -8.03
N THR A 105 -16.95 -8.84 -8.06
CA THR A 105 -16.18 -9.04 -9.30
C THR A 105 -15.75 -10.49 -9.51
N GLY A 106 -15.79 -11.32 -8.46
CA GLY A 106 -15.21 -12.67 -8.48
C GLY A 106 -13.68 -12.69 -8.48
N ASP A 107 -13.01 -11.53 -8.51
CA ASP A 107 -11.55 -11.45 -8.46
C ASP A 107 -11.04 -11.73 -7.05
N ARG A 108 -10.21 -12.76 -6.92
CA ARG A 108 -9.71 -13.28 -5.63
C ARG A 108 -8.18 -13.31 -5.61
N PRO A 109 -7.52 -12.15 -5.53
CA PRO A 109 -6.06 -12.11 -5.37
C PRO A 109 -5.66 -12.83 -4.07
N SER A 110 -4.54 -13.55 -4.13
CA SER A 110 -4.00 -14.29 -3.00
C SER A 110 -3.60 -13.35 -1.86
N THR A 111 -3.61 -13.88 -0.63
CA THR A 111 -3.15 -13.13 0.55
C THR A 111 -1.70 -12.68 0.39
N ALA A 112 -0.84 -13.50 -0.21
CA ALA A 112 0.54 -13.14 -0.51
C ALA A 112 0.66 -11.95 -1.48
N LEU A 113 -0.18 -11.87 -2.53
CA LEU A 113 -0.17 -10.74 -3.46
C LEU A 113 -0.67 -9.45 -2.79
N ILE A 114 -1.72 -9.55 -1.98
CA ILE A 114 -2.25 -8.41 -1.21
C ILE A 114 -1.19 -7.89 -0.24
N ALA A 115 -0.53 -8.78 0.49
CA ALA A 115 0.52 -8.45 1.44
C ALA A 115 1.74 -7.82 0.74
N PHE A 116 2.11 -8.34 -0.43
CA PHE A 116 3.16 -7.76 -1.27
C PHE A 116 2.84 -6.31 -1.65
N TYR A 117 1.66 -6.06 -2.22
CA TYR A 117 1.24 -4.70 -2.62
C TYR A 117 1.14 -3.75 -1.42
N ALA A 118 0.50 -4.18 -0.32
CA ALA A 118 0.39 -3.37 0.89
C ALA A 118 1.77 -3.00 1.47
N GLY A 119 2.71 -3.96 1.53
CA GLY A 119 4.08 -3.73 1.98
C GLY A 119 4.83 -2.76 1.08
N PHE A 120 4.75 -2.94 -0.24
CA PHE A 120 5.35 -2.03 -1.22
C PHE A 120 4.83 -0.59 -1.09
N ARG A 121 3.50 -0.44 -0.94
CA ARG A 121 2.86 0.87 -0.78
C ARG A 121 3.20 1.50 0.57
N ALA A 122 3.33 0.72 1.64
CA ALA A 122 3.81 1.21 2.93
C ALA A 122 5.25 1.77 2.82
N VAL A 123 6.17 1.07 2.13
CA VAL A 123 7.52 1.61 1.83
C VAL A 123 7.46 2.90 1.02
N THR A 124 6.54 2.99 0.05
CA THR A 124 6.33 4.22 -0.72
C THR A 124 5.91 5.39 0.17
N ARG A 125 4.98 5.17 1.12
CA ARG A 125 4.57 6.18 2.10
C ARG A 125 5.68 6.57 3.08
N ALA A 126 6.46 5.59 3.54
CA ALA A 126 7.67 5.84 4.33
C ALA A 126 8.66 6.76 3.59
N ARG A 127 8.92 6.47 2.31
CA ARG A 127 9.79 7.31 1.46
C ARG A 127 9.25 8.71 1.27
N LEU A 128 7.94 8.88 1.10
CA LEU A 128 7.31 10.21 0.99
C LEU A 128 7.41 11.01 2.30
N ALA A 129 7.26 10.37 3.46
CA ALA A 129 7.48 11.01 4.75
C ALA A 129 8.93 11.49 4.92
N LEU A 130 9.90 10.68 4.47
CA LEU A 130 11.31 11.08 4.45
C LEU A 130 11.55 12.27 3.53
N ARG A 131 11.05 12.23 2.29
CA ARG A 131 11.19 13.34 1.34
C ARG A 131 10.56 14.63 1.86
N HIS A 132 9.40 14.55 2.51
CA HIS A 132 8.77 15.74 3.08
C HIS A 132 9.66 16.44 4.11
N MET A 133 10.44 15.70 4.91
CA MET A 133 11.42 16.30 5.84
C MET A 133 12.62 16.94 5.12
N GLN A 134 12.94 16.50 3.90
CA GLN A 134 14.07 17.00 3.11
C GLN A 134 13.68 18.22 2.26
N ASP A 135 12.47 18.20 1.71
CA ASP A 135 12.03 19.13 0.66
C ASP A 135 11.21 20.31 1.20
N VAL A 136 10.63 20.19 2.40
CA VAL A 136 9.76 21.23 2.99
C VAL A 136 10.50 21.97 4.10
N PRO A 137 10.81 23.27 3.90
CA PRO A 137 11.30 24.13 4.97
C PRO A 137 10.32 24.14 6.15
N ASP A 138 10.83 24.05 7.38
CA ASP A 138 10.04 24.05 8.62
C ASP A 138 9.13 22.83 8.83
N ALA A 139 9.34 21.72 8.10
CA ALA A 139 8.67 20.47 8.40
C ALA A 139 8.98 20.00 9.83
N ASP A 140 7.95 19.67 10.62
CA ASP A 140 8.12 19.10 11.96
C ASP A 140 8.82 17.73 11.91
N PRO A 141 10.10 17.64 12.30
CA PRO A 141 10.88 16.41 12.12
C PRO A 141 10.37 15.29 13.04
N VAL A 142 9.79 15.62 14.19
CA VAL A 142 9.26 14.63 15.13
C VAL A 142 8.02 13.97 14.54
N LYS A 143 7.09 14.78 14.01
CA LYS A 143 5.87 14.28 13.35
C LYS A 143 6.20 13.39 12.15
N TRP A 144 7.10 13.82 11.29
CA TRP A 144 7.39 13.09 10.05
C TRP A 144 8.27 11.87 10.27
N ASN A 145 9.16 11.88 11.26
CA ASN A 145 9.89 10.67 11.66
C ASN A 145 8.96 9.63 12.31
N ARG A 146 7.92 10.06 13.05
CA ARG A 146 6.86 9.15 13.53
C ARG A 146 6.09 8.51 12.37
N LYS A 147 5.69 9.30 11.37
CA LYS A 147 5.03 8.78 10.15
C LYS A 147 5.93 7.82 9.38
N LEU A 148 7.20 8.16 9.21
CA LEU A 148 8.20 7.28 8.60
C LEU A 148 8.24 5.93 9.32
N GLN A 149 8.40 5.94 10.65
CA GLN A 149 8.46 4.71 11.44
C GLN A 149 7.16 3.90 11.33
N GLN A 150 6.00 4.55 11.47
CA GLN A 150 4.69 3.90 11.34
C GLN A 150 4.57 3.13 10.01
N PHE A 151 4.98 3.72 8.89
CA PHE A 151 4.91 3.05 7.60
C PHE A 151 5.96 1.95 7.41
N LEU A 152 7.13 2.06 8.05
CA LEU A 152 8.10 0.95 8.09
C LEU A 152 7.57 -0.24 8.91
N ASP A 153 6.91 0.03 10.03
CA ASP A 153 6.29 -1.00 10.87
C ASP A 153 5.16 -1.72 10.12
N LEU A 154 4.33 -0.98 9.38
CA LEU A 154 3.32 -1.57 8.48
C LEU A 154 3.97 -2.40 7.37
N ALA A 155 5.03 -1.89 6.73
CA ALA A 155 5.73 -2.63 5.68
C ALA A 155 6.30 -3.95 6.20
N GLN A 156 6.86 -3.95 7.42
CA GLN A 156 7.35 -5.15 8.09
C GLN A 156 6.20 -6.13 8.37
N MET A 157 5.11 -5.66 8.98
CA MET A 157 3.92 -6.46 9.30
C MET A 157 3.34 -7.14 8.06
N TYR A 158 3.15 -6.41 6.95
CA TYR A 158 2.67 -7.01 5.71
C TYR A 158 3.71 -7.96 5.10
N GLY A 159 5.00 -7.67 5.24
CA GLY A 159 6.07 -8.61 4.88
C GLY A 159 5.97 -9.94 5.63
N ASP A 160 5.64 -9.92 6.93
CA ASP A 160 5.49 -11.15 7.75
C ASP A 160 4.27 -11.96 7.26
N ARG A 161 3.12 -11.30 7.05
CA ARG A 161 1.89 -11.92 6.53
C ARG A 161 2.07 -12.54 5.13
N GLN A 162 3.00 -12.00 4.34
CA GLN A 162 3.35 -12.53 3.03
C GLN A 162 4.04 -13.90 3.12
N GLU A 163 4.85 -14.12 4.16
CA GLU A 163 5.56 -15.39 4.39
C GLU A 163 4.63 -16.48 4.94
N GLU A 164 3.72 -16.12 5.85
CA GLU A 164 2.71 -17.05 6.40
C GLU A 164 1.73 -17.60 5.34
N SER A 165 1.67 -16.96 4.17
CA SER A 165 0.80 -17.32 3.06
C SER A 165 1.47 -18.18 1.97
N ARG A 166 2.73 -18.60 2.18
CA ARG A 166 3.48 -19.51 1.29
C ARG A 166 3.38 -20.95 1.77
#